data_AF-A0A2W5QRC5-F1
#
_entry.id   AF-A0A2W5QRC5-F1
#
_cell.length_a   1.000
_cell.length_b   1.000
_cell.length_c   1.000
_cell.angle_alpha   90.00
_cell.angle_beta   90.00
_cell.angle_gamma   90.00
#
_symmetry.space_group_name_H-M   'P 1'
#
loop_
_entity.id
_entity.type
_entity.pdbx_description
1 polymer ?
#
loop_
_entity_poly.entity_id
_entity_poly.type
_entity_poly.pdbx_seq_one_letter_code
_entity_poly.pdbx_strand_id
1 'polypeptide(L)'
;MIASIWVAIGLIGQALFSGRFLLQWWASERQGRSVVPKGFWYLSILGSGTLLAYAIYVRDPVFIIGQSAGMLIYLRNIKLIRNESRAASGGASA
;
A
#
# COMPACT_ATOMS: atom_id res chain seq x y z
N MET A 1 15.69 -23.68 -14.19
CA MET A 1 15.38 -22.67 -15.22
C MET A 1 13.91 -22.28 -15.24
N ILE A 2 12.94 -23.21 -15.33
CA ILE A 2 11.50 -22.88 -15.39
C ILE A 2 11.03 -22.10 -14.15
N ALA A 3 11.46 -22.50 -12.94
CA ALA A 3 11.09 -21.80 -11.69
C ALA A 3 11.54 -20.33 -11.64
N SER A 4 12.71 -20.00 -12.22
CA SER A 4 13.26 -18.63 -12.20
C SER A 4 12.46 -17.67 -13.09
N ILE A 5 11.92 -18.16 -14.22
CA ILE A 5 11.08 -17.36 -15.12
C ILE A 5 9.77 -16.98 -14.42
N TRP A 6 9.14 -17.93 -13.71
CA TRP A 6 7.89 -17.67 -12.99
C TRP A 6 8.08 -16.70 -11.80
N VAL A 7 9.22 -16.77 -11.11
CA VAL A 7 9.57 -15.77 -10.09
C VAL A 7 9.70 -14.37 -10.70
N ALA A 8 10.37 -14.24 -11.85
CA ALA A 8 10.50 -12.95 -12.54
C ALA A 8 9.13 -12.40 -12.99
N ILE A 9 8.28 -13.25 -13.57
CA ILE A 9 6.90 -12.89 -13.93
C ILE A 9 6.11 -12.43 -12.70
N GLY A 10 6.23 -13.15 -11.59
CA GLY A 10 5.60 -12.80 -10.32
C GLY A 10 6.06 -11.44 -9.79
N LEU A 11 7.36 -11.15 -9.85
CA LEU A 11 7.92 -9.85 -9.45
C LEU A 11 7.44 -8.71 -10.36
N ILE A 12 7.36 -8.92 -11.67
CA ILE A 12 6.80 -7.94 -12.61
C ILE A 12 5.32 -7.69 -12.29
N GLY A 13 4.55 -8.75 -12.03
CA GLY A 13 3.16 -8.65 -11.61
C GLY A 13 3.01 -7.83 -10.33
N GLN A 14 3.83 -8.10 -9.31
CA GLN A 14 3.87 -7.33 -8.07
C GLN A 14 4.26 -5.86 -8.30
N ALA A 15 5.22 -5.59 -9.17
CA ALA A 15 5.63 -4.23 -9.53
C ALA A 15 4.51 -3.46 -10.23
N LEU A 16 3.81 -4.08 -11.18
CA LEU A 16 2.66 -3.48 -11.86
C LEU A 16 1.50 -3.21 -10.90
N PHE A 17 1.19 -4.17 -10.00
CA PHE A 17 0.15 -3.99 -8.99
C PHE A 17 0.50 -2.88 -8.00
N SER A 18 1.75 -2.84 -7.53
CA SER A 18 2.28 -1.80 -6.64
C SER A 18 2.31 -0.43 -7.33
N GLY A 19 2.62 -0.40 -8.63
CA GLY A 19 2.63 0.80 -9.46
C GLY A 19 1.31 1.55 -9.48
N ARG A 20 0.17 0.85 -9.36
CA ARG A 20 -1.16 1.50 -9.25
C ARG A 20 -1.27 2.39 -8.03
N PHE A 21 -0.68 1.97 -6.91
CA PHE A 21 -0.65 2.76 -5.68
C PHE A 21 0.37 3.90 -5.77
N LEU A 22 1.49 3.72 -6.47
CA LEU A 22 2.44 4.80 -6.74
C LEU A 22 1.84 5.90 -7.63
N LEU A 23 1.08 5.52 -8.66
CA LEU A 23 0.35 6.48 -9.50
C LEU A 23 -0.73 7.22 -8.69
N GLN A 24 -1.48 6.51 -7.85
CA GLN A 24 -2.44 7.12 -6.93
C GLN A 24 -1.78 8.08 -5.95
N TRP A 25 -0.62 7.70 -5.41
CA TRP A 25 0.17 8.54 -4.52
C TRP A 25 0.58 9.82 -5.24
N TRP A 26 1.22 9.71 -6.40
CA TRP A 26 1.61 10.87 -7.21
C TRP A 26 0.42 11.79 -7.51
N ALA A 27 -0.73 11.23 -7.86
CA ALA A 27 -1.96 11.98 -8.06
C ALA A 27 -2.46 12.69 -6.78
N SER A 28 -2.32 12.05 -5.61
CA SER A 28 -2.72 12.65 -4.32
C SER A 28 -1.78 13.76 -3.88
N GLU A 29 -0.47 13.62 -4.10
CA GLU A 29 0.49 14.70 -3.84
C GLU A 29 0.24 15.90 -4.74
N ARG A 30 -0.03 15.66 -6.03
CA ARG A 30 -0.37 16.73 -6.97
C ARG A 30 -1.66 17.48 -6.60
N GLN A 31 -2.62 16.81 -5.97
CA GLN A 31 -3.90 17.41 -5.54
C GLN A 31 -3.90 17.88 -4.08
N GLY A 32 -2.84 17.61 -3.31
CA GLY A 32 -2.74 17.97 -1.89
C GLY A 32 -3.79 17.31 -0.98
N ARG A 33 -4.44 16.22 -1.43
CA ARG A 33 -5.48 15.49 -0.67
C ARG A 33 -5.49 14.02 -1.04
N SER A 34 -5.78 13.15 -0.08
CA SER A 34 -6.03 11.74 -0.38
C SER A 34 -7.36 11.60 -1.13
N VAL A 35 -7.30 11.23 -2.41
CA VAL A 35 -8.48 11.00 -3.25
C VAL A 35 -9.21 9.70 -2.85
N VAL A 36 -8.55 8.82 -2.09
CA VAL A 36 -9.03 7.47 -1.75
C VAL A 36 -9.66 7.44 -0.35
N PRO A 37 -10.82 6.78 -0.16
CA PRO A 37 -11.51 6.72 1.13
C PRO A 37 -10.66 6.10 2.25
N LYS A 38 -10.78 6.59 3.49
CA LYS A 38 -10.06 6.03 4.66
C LYS A 38 -10.28 4.52 4.81
N GLY A 39 -11.50 4.04 4.58
CA GLY A 39 -11.87 2.62 4.68
C GLY A 39 -11.08 1.71 3.73
N PHE A 40 -10.73 2.21 2.54
CA PHE A 40 -9.91 1.47 1.59
C PHE A 40 -8.53 1.16 2.18
N TRP A 41 -7.90 2.12 2.86
CA TRP A 41 -6.58 1.92 3.48
C TRP A 41 -6.61 0.94 4.65
N TYR A 42 -7.65 0.99 5.49
CA TYR A 42 -7.83 0.03 6.58
C TYR A 42 -8.05 -1.40 6.07
N LEU A 43 -8.93 -1.57 5.07
CA LEU A 43 -9.15 -2.87 4.42
C LEU A 43 -7.88 -3.37 3.75
N SER A 44 -7.11 -2.48 3.12
CA SER A 44 -5.84 -2.84 2.47
C SER A 44 -4.80 -3.33 3.48
N ILE A 45 -4.70 -2.73 4.67
CA ILE A 45 -3.80 -3.19 5.75
C ILE A 45 -4.23 -4.55 6.31
N LEU A 46 -5.53 -4.73 6.58
CA LEU A 46 -6.05 -6.00 7.09
C LEU A 46 -5.88 -7.12 6.05
N GLY A 47 -6.19 -6.83 4.79
CA GLY A 47 -6.00 -7.76 3.68
C GLY A 47 -4.52 -8.06 3.46
N SER A 48 -3.64 -7.06 3.48
CA SER A 48 -2.20 -7.28 3.30
C SER A 48 -1.59 -8.07 4.44
N GLY A 49 -1.97 -7.78 5.70
CA GLY A 49 -1.51 -8.55 6.86
C GLY A 49 -1.96 -10.01 6.80
N THR A 50 -3.22 -10.27 6.43
CA THR A 50 -3.75 -11.63 6.29
C THR A 50 -3.02 -12.40 5.19
N LEU A 51 -2.85 -11.79 4.01
CA LEU A 51 -2.16 -12.40 2.88
C LEU A 51 -0.67 -12.56 3.12
N LEU A 52 -0.03 -11.65 3.86
CA LEU A 52 1.37 -11.76 4.24
C LEU A 52 1.59 -12.92 5.21
N ALA A 53 0.73 -13.09 6.21
CA ALA A 53 0.77 -14.24 7.13
C ALA A 53 0.61 -15.56 6.35
N TYR A 54 -0.34 -15.61 5.42
CA TYR A 54 -0.52 -16.76 4.52
C TYR A 54 0.72 -17.02 3.65
N ALA A 55 1.29 -15.98 3.04
CA ALA A 55 2.47 -16.08 2.17
C ALA A 55 3.71 -16.62 2.92
N ILE A 56 3.90 -16.19 4.17
CA ILE A 56 4.94 -16.70 5.06
C ILE A 56 4.72 -18.20 5.33
N TYR A 57 3.48 -18.59 5.62
CA TYR A 57 3.13 -19.99 5.85
C TYR A 57 3.43 -20.89 4.64
N VAL A 58 3.06 -20.46 3.43
CA VAL A 58 3.33 -21.22 2.19
C VAL A 58 4.74 -21.00 1.62
N ARG A 59 5.55 -20.15 2.26
CA ARG A 59 6.91 -19.77 1.85
C ARG A 59 6.99 -19.23 0.41
N ASP A 60 6.06 -18.36 0.02
CA ASP A 60 6.08 -17.66 -1.28
C ASP A 60 6.85 -16.33 -1.16
N PRO A 61 8.11 -16.26 -1.60
CA PRO A 61 8.92 -15.04 -1.47
C PRO A 61 8.39 -13.88 -2.31
N VAL A 62 7.76 -14.15 -3.45
CA VAL A 62 7.25 -13.10 -4.34
C VAL A 62 6.06 -12.41 -3.68
N PHE A 63 5.15 -13.19 -3.11
CA PHE A 63 3.98 -12.67 -2.42
C PHE A 63 4.34 -11.96 -1.11
N ILE A 64 5.34 -12.46 -0.38
CA ILE A 64 5.88 -11.80 0.82
C ILE A 64 6.42 -10.40 0.48
N ILE A 65 7.28 -10.30 -0.54
CA ILE A 65 7.88 -9.01 -0.96
C ILE A 65 6.78 -8.04 -1.41
N GLY A 66 5.85 -8.52 -2.23
CA GLY A 66 4.73 -7.72 -2.72
C GLY A 66 3.85 -7.15 -1.62
N GLN A 67 3.35 -8.01 -0.72
CA GLN A 67 2.47 -7.56 0.36
C GLN A 67 3.19 -6.70 1.39
N SER A 68 4.47 -6.96 1.65
CA SER A 68 5.28 -6.10 2.53
C SER A 68 5.44 -4.69 1.94
N ALA A 69 5.76 -4.59 0.65
CA ALA A 69 5.89 -3.31 -0.04
C ALA A 69 4.56 -2.53 -0.08
N GLY A 70 3.44 -3.20 -0.41
CA GLY A 70 2.11 -2.59 -0.40
C GLY A 70 1.71 -2.06 0.98
N MET A 71 1.98 -2.83 2.03
CA MET A 71 1.64 -2.47 3.41
C MET A 71 2.33 -1.18 3.87
N LEU A 72 3.58 -0.93 3.45
CA LEU A 72 4.29 0.32 3.75
C LEU A 72 3.59 1.54 3.13
N ILE A 73 3.11 1.42 1.89
CA ILE A 73 2.38 2.50 1.20
C ILE A 73 1.07 2.81 1.94
N TYR A 74 0.35 1.78 2.38
CA TYR A 74 -0.92 1.94 3.09
C TYR A 74 -0.74 2.64 4.43
N LEU A 75 0.28 2.26 5.20
CA LEU A 75 0.61 2.88 6.49
C LEU A 75 0.99 4.36 6.32
N ARG A 76 1.79 4.70 5.29
CA ARG A 76 2.14 6.09 4.98
C ARG A 76 0.90 6.92 4.67
N ASN A 77 -0.03 6.39 3.88
CA ASN A 77 -1.25 7.12 3.51
C ASN A 77 -2.20 7.35 4.70
N ILE A 78 -2.31 6.41 5.64
CA ILE A 78 -3.04 6.66 6.90
C ILE A 78 -2.38 7.77 7.72
N LYS A 79 -1.04 7.80 7.79
CA LYS A 79 -0.31 8.86 8.50
C LYS A 79 -0.59 10.24 7.90
N LEU A 80 -0.64 10.36 6.57
CA LEU A 80 -0.98 11.60 5.86
C LEU A 80 -2.39 12.08 6.24
N ILE A 81 -3.38 11.19 6.16
CA ILE A 81 -4.79 11.50 6.50
C ILE A 81 -4.94 11.98 7.95
N ARG A 82 -4.18 11.38 8.88
CA ARG A 82 -4.20 11.77 10.30
C ARG A 82 -3.60 13.17 10.51
N ASN A 83 -2.56 13.52 9.77
CA ASN A 83 -1.95 14.84 9.83
C ASN A 83 -2.85 15.92 9.24
N GLU A 84 -3.53 15.67 8.12
CA GLU A 84 -4.55 16.56 7.55
C GLU A 84 -5.69 16.82 8.54
N SER A 85 -6.18 15.77 9.20
CA SER A 85 -7.26 15.88 10.20
C SER A 85 -6.85 16.73 11.41
N ARG A 86 -5.58 16.65 11.84
CA ARG A 86 -5.04 17.45 12.95
C ARG A 86 -4.83 18.93 12.58
N ALA A 87 -4.36 19.20 11.36
CA ALA A 87 -4.20 20.56 10.86
C ALA A 87 -5.56 21.28 10.74
N ALA A 88 -6.60 20.57 10.28
CA ALA A 88 -7.97 21.10 10.21
C ALA A 88 -8.56 21.41 11.60
N SER A 89 -8.28 20.58 12.62
CA SER A 89 -8.73 20.85 13.99
C SER A 89 -7.92 21.93 14.72
N GLY A 90 -6.64 22.13 14.37
CA GLY A 90 -5.78 23.13 15.00
C GLY A 90 -5.99 24.56 14.48
N GLY A 91 -6.51 24.72 13.25
CA GLY A 91 -6.88 26.02 12.69
C GLY A 91 -8.24 26.57 13.17
N ALA A 92 -9.04 25.75 13.87
CA ALA A 92 -10.32 26.17 14.44
C ALA A 92 -10.19 26.75 15.87
N SER A 93 -8.96 26.96 16.35
CA SER A 93 -8.67 27.48 17.70
C SER A 93 -7.75 28.71 17.69
N ALA A 94 -7.61 29.39 16.54
CA ALA A 94 -6.85 30.64 16.40
C ALA A 94 -7.78 31.78 15.96
#